data_AF-A0A955X8B5-F1
#
_entry.id   AF-A0A955X8B5-F1
#
_cell.length_a   1.000
_cell.length_b   1.000
_cell.length_c   1.000
_cell.angle_alpha   90.00
_cell.angle_beta   90.00
_cell.angle_gamma   90.00
#
_symmetry.space_group_name_H-M   'P 1'
#
loop_
_entity.id
_entity.type
_entity.pdbx_description
1 polymer ?
#
loop_
_entity_poly.entity_id
_entity_poly.type
_entity_poly.pdbx_seq_one_letter_code
_entity_poly.pdbx_strand_id
1 'polypeptide(L)'
;QRGQLLRPDQIFEILEQSKIAYDLDSEASVPPTRLVDATELPVPRSRPVDAYIEVRADGDGPRKVESRYPPPEIAELFGRASDAFAAERWDEARALYQAAIEVAPGYFKTYTYLGNTLLRLGAFAEAEATLQKALSLNPSDYQALIFLGDTYFETGQFARAKGVLLRAFVLNRGSDAVEQRLDATLAKLDLKRRDGRLAPPFRVERTDEMKVSLRFDGERGMRWLAMAACMACWTYEDGCRSRSPEADDPLHLAMFRECLVNQAASVAIRRDEHPEAVGEDEARLLASIEDGFLEAIIFWEVVGETAPLVIYLLPEAVQADIVRYIERHLLVSTRLI
;
A
#
# COMPACT_ATOMS: atom_id res chain seq x y z
N GLN A 1 25.80 16.35 11.77
CA GLN A 1 25.48 15.00 12.26
C GLN A 1 24.04 14.69 11.86
N ARG A 2 23.79 14.26 10.62
CA ARG A 2 22.48 13.65 10.27
C ARG A 2 22.55 12.22 10.79
N GLY A 3 21.58 11.84 11.63
CA GLY A 3 21.65 10.68 12.52
C GLY A 3 21.98 9.38 11.80
N GLN A 4 23.08 8.75 12.20
CA GLN A 4 23.38 7.37 11.86
C GLN A 4 22.33 6.48 12.55
N LEU A 5 21.77 5.51 11.84
CA LEU A 5 20.85 4.53 12.41
C LEU A 5 21.55 3.76 13.54
N LEU A 6 20.84 3.50 14.65
CA LEU A 6 21.37 2.62 15.70
C LEU A 6 21.47 1.19 15.19
N ARG A 7 22.55 0.53 15.57
CA ARG A 7 22.71 -0.91 15.41
C ARG A 7 21.99 -1.67 16.53
N PRO A 8 21.72 -2.98 16.37
CA PRO A 8 21.00 -3.75 17.37
C PRO A 8 21.67 -3.69 18.74
N ASP A 9 23.00 -3.84 18.81
CA ASP A 9 23.78 -3.76 20.05
C ASP A 9 23.58 -2.44 20.80
N GLN A 10 23.58 -1.32 20.08
CA GLN A 10 23.40 0.00 20.68
C GLN A 10 21.99 0.20 21.23
N ILE A 11 20.98 -0.39 20.58
CA ILE A 11 19.60 -0.36 21.08
C ILE A 11 19.52 -1.12 22.40
N PHE A 12 20.09 -2.32 22.48
CA PHE A 12 20.12 -3.10 23.73
C PHE A 12 20.89 -2.37 24.83
N GLU A 13 22.04 -1.76 24.54
CA GLU A 13 22.79 -0.95 25.52
C GLU A 13 21.95 0.19 26.11
N ILE A 14 21.14 0.88 25.29
CA ILE A 14 20.24 1.93 25.77
C ILE A 14 19.18 1.34 26.71
N LEU A 15 18.54 0.24 26.33
CA LEU A 15 17.50 -0.39 27.14
C LEU A 15 18.04 -0.94 28.46
N GLU A 16 19.25 -1.51 28.46
CA GLU A 16 19.92 -2.01 29.67
C GLU A 16 20.29 -0.91 30.66
N GLN A 17 20.64 0.28 30.16
CA GLN A 17 20.98 1.45 30.97
C GLN A 17 19.76 2.30 31.34
N SER A 18 18.58 1.91 30.86
CA SER A 18 17.36 2.66 31.06
C SER A 18 16.95 2.68 32.53
N LYS A 19 16.25 3.76 32.91
CA LYS A 19 15.52 3.82 34.18
C LYS A 19 14.18 3.06 34.11
N ILE A 20 13.70 2.77 32.90
CA ILE A 20 12.51 1.97 32.62
C ILE A 20 12.91 0.50 32.64
N ALA A 21 12.17 -0.32 33.39
CA ALA A 21 12.33 -1.76 33.37
C ALA A 21 11.67 -2.35 32.12
N TYR A 22 12.41 -3.16 31.37
CA TYR A 22 11.93 -3.88 30.19
C TYR A 22 11.87 -5.37 30.48
N ASP A 23 10.67 -5.94 30.46
CA ASP A 23 10.45 -7.38 30.68
C ASP A 23 10.11 -8.08 29.36
N LEU A 24 10.63 -9.29 29.18
CA LEU A 24 10.32 -10.17 28.05
C LEU A 24 9.31 -11.23 28.51
N ASP A 25 8.12 -11.23 27.91
CA ASP A 25 7.04 -12.14 28.28
C ASP A 25 6.63 -13.00 27.08
N SER A 26 6.72 -14.32 27.22
CA SER A 26 6.17 -15.25 26.23
C SER A 26 4.71 -15.55 26.55
N GLU A 27 3.84 -15.41 25.56
CA GLU A 27 2.42 -15.77 25.64
C GLU A 27 2.04 -16.77 24.54
N ALA A 28 0.95 -17.51 24.74
CA ALA A 28 0.50 -18.54 23.81
C ALA A 28 0.01 -18.00 22.45
N SER A 29 -0.36 -16.71 22.40
CA SER A 29 -0.77 -16.02 21.17
C SER A 29 -0.76 -14.52 21.43
N VAL A 30 0.13 -13.79 20.76
CA VAL A 30 0.15 -12.33 20.79
C VAL A 30 -0.46 -11.81 19.48
N PRO A 31 -1.49 -10.94 19.53
CA PRO A 31 -1.99 -10.30 18.32
C PRO A 31 -0.85 -9.54 17.63
N PRO A 32 -0.71 -9.62 16.30
CA PRO A 32 0.41 -9.01 15.59
C PRO A 32 0.51 -7.50 15.89
N THR A 33 1.74 -7.01 16.03
CA THR A 33 1.99 -5.58 16.22
C THR A 33 1.46 -4.82 15.00
N ARG A 34 0.54 -3.90 15.25
CA ARG A 34 0.23 -2.84 14.29
C ARG A 34 1.34 -1.82 14.42
N LEU A 35 2.08 -1.65 13.33
CA LEU A 35 3.21 -0.74 13.29
C LEU A 35 2.76 0.73 13.42
N VAL A 36 1.54 1.05 12.99
CA VAL A 36 0.89 2.35 13.18
C VAL A 36 -0.47 2.15 13.83
N ASP A 37 -0.79 2.90 14.89
CA ASP A 37 -2.15 2.99 15.38
C ASP A 37 -2.96 3.94 14.46
N ALA A 38 -3.85 3.35 13.66
CA ALA A 38 -4.72 4.10 12.75
C ALA A 38 -5.67 5.08 13.48
N THR A 39 -5.78 5.01 14.81
CA THR A 39 -6.60 5.95 15.58
C THR A 39 -5.99 7.33 15.72
N GLU A 40 -4.67 7.45 15.60
CA GLU A 40 -3.92 8.70 15.78
C GLU A 40 -3.67 9.45 14.45
N LEU A 41 -3.95 8.80 13.32
CA LEU A 41 -3.76 9.42 12.01
C LEU A 41 -4.91 10.38 11.65
N PRO A 42 -4.60 11.59 11.14
CA PRO A 42 -5.62 12.58 10.76
C PRO A 42 -6.31 12.27 9.42
N VAL A 43 -6.10 11.08 8.84
CA VAL A 43 -6.58 10.71 7.49
C VAL A 43 -7.77 9.74 7.53
N PRO A 44 -8.73 9.87 6.59
CA PRO A 44 -9.89 8.98 6.48
C PRO A 44 -9.54 7.49 6.48
N ARG A 45 -10.27 6.73 7.31
CA ARG A 45 -10.12 5.27 7.46
C ARG A 45 -10.81 4.46 6.35
N SER A 46 -11.46 5.10 5.37
CA SER A 46 -12.30 4.39 4.41
C SER A 46 -11.47 3.66 3.36
N ARG A 47 -11.61 2.35 3.31
CA ARG A 47 -11.31 1.53 2.15
C ARG A 47 -12.66 1.02 1.65
N PRO A 48 -13.17 1.51 0.52
CA PRO A 48 -12.41 2.10 -0.59
C PRO A 48 -12.27 3.63 -0.55
N VAL A 49 -11.27 4.11 -1.29
CA VAL A 49 -11.05 5.53 -1.59
C VAL A 49 -12.05 6.02 -2.66
N ASP A 50 -12.50 7.28 -2.54
CA ASP A 50 -13.45 7.93 -3.47
C ASP A 50 -13.00 7.79 -4.94
N ALA A 51 -13.95 7.40 -5.78
CA ALA A 51 -13.80 7.26 -7.21
C ALA A 51 -13.32 8.55 -7.90
N TYR A 52 -13.73 9.71 -7.39
CA TYR A 52 -13.54 11.00 -8.03
C TYR A 52 -12.23 11.69 -7.67
N ILE A 53 -11.30 11.01 -7.02
CA ILE A 53 -10.03 11.60 -6.63
C ILE A 53 -9.16 11.96 -7.83
N GLU A 54 -8.65 13.18 -7.81
CA GLU A 54 -7.60 13.69 -8.66
C GLU A 54 -6.40 14.10 -7.79
N VAL A 55 -5.19 13.76 -8.25
CA VAL A 55 -3.95 14.22 -7.64
C VAL A 55 -3.39 15.37 -8.48
N ARG A 56 -3.25 16.54 -7.89
CA ARG A 56 -2.71 17.73 -8.57
C ARG A 56 -1.43 18.19 -7.89
N ALA A 57 -0.46 18.57 -8.70
CA ALA A 57 0.75 19.26 -8.24
C ALA A 57 0.68 20.70 -8.71
N ASP A 58 0.78 21.65 -7.78
CA ASP A 58 0.87 23.08 -8.11
C ASP A 58 2.32 23.43 -8.49
N GLY A 59 2.76 23.05 -9.71
CA GLY A 59 4.16 23.23 -10.13
C GLY A 59 5.15 22.40 -9.28
N ASP A 60 6.11 23.07 -8.63
CA ASP A 60 7.02 22.45 -7.64
C ASP A 60 6.38 22.29 -6.24
N GLY A 61 5.10 22.66 -6.09
CA GLY A 61 4.35 22.56 -4.84
C GLY A 61 4.00 21.11 -4.44
N PRO A 62 3.54 20.91 -3.20
CA PRO A 62 3.14 19.59 -2.72
C PRO A 62 1.95 19.05 -3.53
N ARG A 63 1.94 17.73 -3.74
CA ARG A 63 0.78 17.04 -4.32
C ARG A 63 -0.41 17.18 -3.38
N LYS A 64 -1.59 17.42 -3.95
CA LYS A 64 -2.86 17.49 -3.23
C LYS A 64 -3.83 16.47 -3.81
N VAL A 65 -4.63 15.89 -2.94
CA VAL A 65 -5.72 14.96 -3.28
C VAL A 65 -7.03 15.70 -3.12
N GLU A 66 -7.81 15.77 -4.19
CA GLU A 66 -9.10 16.47 -4.23
C GLU A 66 -10.17 15.60 -4.91
N SER A 67 -11.41 15.64 -4.44
CA SER A 67 -12.53 15.02 -5.15
C SER A 67 -12.99 15.95 -6.27
N ARG A 68 -12.99 15.44 -7.51
CA ARG A 68 -13.40 16.17 -8.70
C ARG A 68 -14.67 15.57 -9.31
N TYR A 69 -15.80 16.10 -8.88
CA TYR A 69 -17.13 15.77 -9.40
C TYR A 69 -17.35 16.36 -10.81
N PRO A 70 -18.36 15.88 -11.55
CA PRO A 70 -18.69 16.42 -12.86
C PRO A 70 -18.92 17.93 -12.80
N PRO A 71 -18.24 18.73 -13.65
CA PRO A 71 -18.49 20.16 -13.75
C PRO A 71 -19.97 20.46 -14.04
N PRO A 72 -20.53 21.58 -13.53
CA PRO A 72 -21.94 21.94 -13.71
C PRO A 72 -22.41 21.89 -15.16
N GLU A 73 -21.55 22.33 -16.10
CA GLU A 73 -21.81 22.36 -17.54
C GLU A 73 -22.04 20.98 -18.18
N ILE A 74 -21.56 19.90 -17.55
CA ILE A 74 -21.79 18.52 -18.01
C ILE A 74 -22.59 17.67 -17.02
N ALA A 75 -22.96 18.20 -15.86
CA ALA A 75 -23.56 17.41 -14.79
C ALA A 75 -24.84 16.67 -15.22
N GLU A 76 -25.71 17.34 -15.98
CA GLU A 76 -26.93 16.72 -16.52
C GLU A 76 -26.63 15.63 -17.55
N LEU A 77 -25.74 15.93 -18.52
CA LEU A 77 -25.34 14.96 -19.56
C LEU A 77 -24.70 13.73 -18.93
N PHE A 78 -23.81 13.94 -17.96
CA PHE A 78 -23.11 12.89 -17.23
C PHE A 78 -24.08 12.05 -16.39
N GLY A 79 -25.06 12.68 -15.73
CA GLY A 79 -26.12 12.00 -14.99
C GLY A 79 -26.95 11.10 -15.90
N ARG A 80 -27.46 11.64 -17.00
CA ARG A 80 -28.23 10.88 -18.00
C ARG A 80 -27.43 9.75 -18.64
N ALA A 81 -26.14 9.97 -18.91
CA ALA A 81 -25.26 8.92 -19.42
C ALA A 81 -25.10 7.78 -18.42
N SER A 82 -24.95 8.13 -17.13
CA SER A 82 -24.86 7.15 -16.03
C SER A 82 -26.17 6.38 -15.84
N ASP A 83 -27.33 7.04 -15.98
CA ASP A 83 -28.64 6.37 -15.95
C ASP A 83 -28.86 5.45 -17.15
N ALA A 84 -28.44 5.88 -18.35
CA ALA A 84 -28.47 5.04 -19.55
C ALA A 84 -27.56 3.82 -19.39
N PHE A 85 -26.36 4.00 -18.82
CA PHE A 85 -25.44 2.92 -18.48
C PHE A 85 -26.08 1.96 -17.47
N ALA A 86 -26.64 2.45 -16.36
CA ALA A 86 -27.29 1.60 -15.36
C ALA A 86 -28.48 0.81 -15.92
N ALA A 87 -29.16 1.35 -16.94
CA ALA A 87 -30.25 0.69 -17.66
C ALA A 87 -29.79 -0.21 -18.82
N GLU A 88 -28.49 -0.46 -18.95
CA GLU A 88 -27.87 -1.26 -20.03
C GLU A 88 -28.11 -0.72 -21.46
N ARG A 89 -28.50 0.55 -21.58
CA ARG A 89 -28.67 1.25 -22.87
C ARG A 89 -27.33 1.79 -23.34
N TRP A 90 -26.40 0.89 -23.66
CA TRP A 90 -24.99 1.21 -23.88
C TRP A 90 -24.74 2.19 -25.03
N ASP A 91 -25.47 2.08 -26.14
CA ASP A 91 -25.33 3.01 -27.27
C ASP A 91 -25.75 4.44 -26.91
N GLU A 92 -26.79 4.59 -26.09
CA GLU A 92 -27.24 5.89 -25.59
C GLU A 92 -26.24 6.47 -24.59
N ALA A 93 -25.75 5.65 -23.65
CA ALA A 93 -24.70 6.05 -22.72
C ALA A 93 -23.43 6.52 -23.46
N ARG A 94 -23.02 5.79 -24.50
CA ARG A 94 -21.89 6.16 -25.37
C ARG A 94 -22.10 7.55 -25.98
N ALA A 95 -23.27 7.78 -26.60
CA ALA A 95 -23.57 9.07 -27.23
C ALA A 95 -23.59 10.23 -26.21
N LEU A 96 -24.16 10.01 -25.02
CA LEU A 96 -24.22 11.03 -23.97
C LEU A 96 -22.85 11.33 -23.36
N TYR A 97 -22.01 10.32 -23.11
CA TYR A 97 -20.64 10.54 -22.65
C TYR A 97 -19.79 11.23 -23.72
N GLN A 98 -19.95 10.89 -25.00
CA GLN A 98 -19.29 11.62 -26.10
C GLN A 98 -19.72 13.09 -26.14
N ALA A 99 -21.02 13.38 -26.01
CA ALA A 99 -21.51 14.75 -25.92
C ALA A 99 -20.93 15.52 -24.71
N ALA A 100 -20.80 14.86 -23.56
CA ALA A 100 -20.16 15.46 -22.38
C ALA A 100 -18.65 15.73 -22.59
N ILE A 101 -17.95 14.90 -23.37
CA ILE A 101 -16.53 15.14 -23.74
C ILE A 101 -16.39 16.40 -24.59
N GLU A 102 -17.29 16.63 -25.55
CA GLU A 102 -17.25 17.84 -26.40
C GLU A 102 -17.39 19.13 -25.57
N VAL A 103 -18.16 19.09 -24.48
CA VAL A 103 -18.36 20.24 -23.59
C VAL A 103 -17.20 20.40 -22.59
N ALA A 104 -16.70 19.31 -22.01
CA ALA A 104 -15.64 19.34 -21.01
C ALA A 104 -14.55 18.28 -21.28
N PRO A 105 -13.66 18.51 -22.27
CA PRO A 105 -12.69 17.51 -22.74
C PRO A 105 -11.57 17.22 -21.73
N GLY A 106 -11.44 18.01 -20.67
CA GLY A 106 -10.46 17.84 -19.59
C GLY A 106 -11.00 17.12 -18.34
N TYR A 107 -12.25 16.65 -18.36
CA TYR A 107 -12.82 15.88 -17.24
C TYR A 107 -12.57 14.38 -17.45
N PHE A 108 -11.60 13.83 -16.73
CA PHE A 108 -11.10 12.46 -16.93
C PHE A 108 -12.20 11.39 -16.78
N LYS A 109 -13.16 11.57 -15.87
CA LYS A 109 -14.21 10.58 -15.61
C LYS A 109 -15.14 10.34 -16.79
N THR A 110 -15.39 11.33 -17.65
CA THR A 110 -16.22 11.09 -18.84
C THR A 110 -15.56 10.06 -19.76
N TYR A 111 -14.23 10.11 -19.90
CA TYR A 111 -13.47 9.09 -20.62
C TYR A 111 -13.48 7.74 -19.88
N THR A 112 -13.33 7.74 -18.55
CA THR A 112 -13.39 6.50 -17.74
C THR A 112 -14.70 5.74 -17.95
N TYR A 113 -15.84 6.42 -17.87
CA TYR A 113 -17.15 5.79 -18.02
C TYR A 113 -17.50 5.50 -19.49
N LEU A 114 -17.05 6.31 -20.45
CA LEU A 114 -17.13 5.98 -21.87
C LEU A 114 -16.34 4.69 -22.18
N GLY A 115 -15.12 4.57 -21.65
CA GLY A 115 -14.30 3.38 -21.78
C GLY A 115 -14.98 2.11 -21.23
N ASN A 116 -15.61 2.21 -20.05
CA ASN A 116 -16.42 1.12 -19.50
C ASN A 116 -17.64 0.79 -20.38
N THR A 117 -18.28 1.80 -20.97
CA THR A 117 -19.41 1.62 -21.89
C THR A 117 -18.97 0.89 -23.15
N LEU A 118 -17.83 1.28 -23.74
CA LEU A 118 -17.25 0.62 -24.91
C LEU A 118 -16.83 -0.82 -24.61
N LEU A 119 -16.31 -1.08 -23.40
CA LEU A 119 -16.05 -2.43 -22.93
C LEU A 119 -17.33 -3.28 -22.90
N ARG A 120 -18.46 -2.76 -22.40
CA ARG A 120 -19.76 -3.46 -22.42
C ARG A 120 -20.30 -3.71 -23.82
N LEU A 121 -19.97 -2.84 -24.78
CA LEU A 121 -20.29 -3.00 -26.19
C LEU A 121 -19.35 -3.97 -26.93
N GLY A 122 -18.29 -4.49 -26.29
CA GLY A 122 -17.27 -5.32 -26.93
C GLY A 122 -16.34 -4.55 -27.88
N ALA A 123 -16.39 -3.22 -27.85
CA ALA A 123 -15.53 -2.34 -28.65
C ALA A 123 -14.17 -2.17 -27.97
N PHE A 124 -13.42 -3.27 -27.79
CA PHE A 124 -12.25 -3.32 -26.92
C PHE A 124 -11.11 -2.38 -27.33
N ALA A 125 -10.87 -2.19 -28.63
CA ALA A 125 -9.82 -1.29 -29.11
C ALA A 125 -10.15 0.18 -28.81
N GLU A 126 -11.42 0.58 -28.97
CA GLU A 126 -11.88 1.92 -28.59
C GLU A 126 -11.86 2.09 -27.08
N ALA A 127 -12.29 1.08 -26.31
CA ALA A 127 -12.23 1.09 -24.86
C ALA A 127 -10.79 1.31 -24.35
N GLU A 128 -9.81 0.57 -24.88
CA GLU A 128 -8.39 0.73 -24.54
C GLU A 128 -7.92 2.17 -24.78
N ALA A 129 -8.17 2.72 -25.98
CA ALA A 129 -7.75 4.08 -26.32
C ALA A 129 -8.42 5.15 -25.44
N THR A 130 -9.72 5.01 -25.18
CA THR A 130 -10.48 5.93 -24.32
C THR A 130 -10.01 5.87 -22.87
N LEU A 131 -9.72 4.68 -22.33
CA LEU A 131 -9.23 4.51 -20.96
C LEU A 131 -7.79 5.03 -20.81
N GLN A 132 -6.94 4.84 -21.81
CA GLN A 132 -5.60 5.46 -21.83
C GLN A 132 -5.70 6.99 -21.86
N LYS A 133 -6.69 7.56 -22.55
CA LYS A 133 -6.94 9.00 -22.51
C LYS A 133 -7.35 9.46 -21.10
N ALA A 134 -8.22 8.72 -20.42
CA ALA A 134 -8.58 9.01 -19.02
C ALA A 134 -7.34 9.02 -18.10
N LEU A 135 -6.47 8.02 -18.22
CA LEU A 135 -5.24 7.89 -17.43
C LEU A 135 -4.18 8.95 -17.79
N SER A 136 -4.19 9.48 -19.01
CA SER A 136 -3.34 10.60 -19.38
C SER A 136 -3.78 11.93 -18.73
N LEU A 137 -5.08 12.07 -18.43
CA LEU A 137 -5.64 13.23 -17.76
C LEU A 137 -5.51 13.11 -16.23
N ASN A 138 -5.70 11.90 -15.71
CA ASN A 138 -5.51 11.59 -14.29
C ASN A 138 -4.88 10.18 -14.13
N PRO A 139 -3.55 10.10 -13.94
CA PRO A 139 -2.84 8.83 -13.75
C PRO A 139 -3.29 8.02 -12.52
N SER A 140 -3.98 8.67 -11.57
CA SER A 140 -4.49 8.08 -10.33
C SER A 140 -5.94 7.61 -10.40
N ASP A 141 -6.59 7.63 -11.57
CA ASP A 141 -7.93 7.06 -11.72
C ASP A 141 -7.90 5.53 -11.67
N TYR A 142 -8.05 4.99 -10.46
CA TYR A 142 -8.04 3.54 -10.24
C TYR A 142 -9.18 2.82 -10.97
N GLN A 143 -10.31 3.49 -11.27
CA GLN A 143 -11.40 2.87 -12.04
C GLN A 143 -11.04 2.73 -13.50
N ALA A 144 -10.36 3.72 -14.08
CA ALA A 144 -9.84 3.60 -15.44
C ALA A 144 -8.81 2.46 -15.54
N LEU A 145 -7.97 2.27 -14.52
CA LEU A 145 -7.05 1.12 -14.42
C LEU A 145 -7.81 -0.22 -14.33
N ILE A 146 -8.89 -0.28 -13.53
CA ILE A 146 -9.77 -1.47 -13.45
C ILE A 146 -10.36 -1.79 -14.82
N PHE A 147 -11.02 -0.83 -15.48
CA PHE A 147 -11.69 -1.08 -16.75
C PHE A 147 -10.69 -1.40 -17.87
N LEU A 148 -9.47 -0.86 -17.79
CA LEU A 148 -8.40 -1.21 -18.72
C LEU A 148 -7.89 -2.62 -18.45
N GLY A 149 -7.82 -3.02 -17.17
CA GLY A 149 -7.55 -4.40 -16.75
C GLY A 149 -8.58 -5.37 -17.28
N ASP A 150 -9.87 -5.06 -17.13
CA ASP A 150 -10.97 -5.86 -17.65
C ASP A 150 -10.90 -5.95 -19.19
N THR A 151 -10.61 -4.84 -19.89
CA THR A 151 -10.43 -4.82 -21.36
C THR A 151 -9.29 -5.74 -21.81
N TYR A 152 -8.16 -5.71 -21.11
CA TYR A 152 -7.05 -6.63 -21.38
C TYR A 152 -7.39 -8.07 -21.03
N PHE A 153 -8.17 -8.31 -19.97
CA PHE A 153 -8.60 -9.64 -19.57
C PHE A 153 -9.51 -10.27 -20.63
N GLU A 154 -10.52 -9.54 -21.10
CA GLU A 154 -11.46 -10.00 -22.14
C GLU A 154 -10.76 -10.29 -23.48
N THR A 155 -9.66 -9.58 -23.77
CA THR A 155 -8.84 -9.78 -24.98
C THR A 155 -7.71 -10.80 -24.80
N GLY A 156 -7.65 -11.50 -23.66
CA GLY A 156 -6.64 -12.53 -23.36
C GLY A 156 -5.23 -12.00 -23.05
N GLN A 157 -5.07 -10.69 -22.89
CA GLN A 157 -3.80 -10.02 -22.61
C GLN A 157 -3.50 -9.99 -21.10
N PHE A 158 -3.50 -11.16 -20.45
CA PHE A 158 -3.45 -11.27 -18.98
C PHE A 158 -2.22 -10.61 -18.33
N ALA A 159 -1.07 -10.60 -19.00
CA ALA A 159 0.13 -9.91 -18.50
C ALA A 159 -0.07 -8.39 -18.43
N ARG A 160 -0.73 -7.79 -19.43
CA ARG A 160 -1.07 -6.36 -19.42
C ARG A 160 -2.15 -6.06 -18.39
N ALA A 161 -3.14 -6.94 -18.26
CA ALA A 161 -4.18 -6.85 -17.22
C ALA A 161 -3.56 -6.82 -15.82
N LYS A 162 -2.64 -7.75 -15.52
CA LYS A 162 -1.91 -7.80 -14.24
C LYS A 162 -1.23 -6.47 -13.93
N GLY A 163 -0.49 -5.91 -14.90
CA GLY A 163 0.24 -4.66 -14.70
C GLY A 163 -0.65 -3.48 -14.31
N VAL A 164 -1.78 -3.28 -15.00
CA VAL A 164 -2.70 -2.17 -14.67
C VAL A 164 -3.53 -2.44 -13.42
N LEU A 165 -3.90 -3.69 -13.15
CA LEU A 165 -4.64 -4.08 -11.94
C LEU A 165 -3.78 -3.99 -10.69
N LEU A 166 -2.47 -4.25 -10.77
CA LEU A 166 -1.56 -4.02 -9.65
C LEU A 166 -1.44 -2.53 -9.31
N ARG A 167 -1.42 -1.65 -10.32
CA ARG A 167 -1.48 -0.20 -10.08
C ARG A 167 -2.79 0.20 -9.40
N ALA A 168 -3.93 -0.34 -9.85
CA ALA A 168 -5.23 -0.11 -9.23
C ALA A 168 -5.25 -0.61 -7.77
N PHE A 169 -4.64 -1.77 -7.51
CA PHE A 169 -4.53 -2.39 -6.19
C PHE A 169 -3.65 -1.57 -5.25
N VAL A 170 -2.56 -1.00 -5.77
CA VAL A 170 -1.72 -0.06 -5.00
C VAL A 170 -2.51 1.17 -4.58
N LEU A 171 -3.26 1.77 -5.50
CA LEU A 171 -4.06 2.97 -5.22
C LEU A 171 -5.28 2.70 -4.33
N ASN A 172 -5.98 1.57 -4.48
CA ASN A 172 -7.20 1.29 -3.71
C ASN A 172 -7.15 -0.06 -3.03
N ARG A 173 -6.15 -0.21 -2.15
CA ARG A 173 -5.95 -1.40 -1.30
C ARG A 173 -7.21 -1.67 -0.45
N GLY A 174 -7.73 -2.89 -0.49
CA GLY A 174 -8.98 -3.27 0.20
C GLY A 174 -10.26 -3.02 -0.60
N SER A 175 -10.16 -2.61 -1.87
CA SER A 175 -11.32 -2.64 -2.76
C SER A 175 -11.55 -4.07 -3.26
N ASP A 176 -12.62 -4.73 -2.79
CA ASP A 176 -13.01 -6.08 -3.23
C ASP A 176 -13.10 -6.19 -4.75
N ALA A 177 -13.61 -5.13 -5.40
CA ALA A 177 -13.74 -5.07 -6.86
C ALA A 177 -12.37 -5.13 -7.57
N VAL A 178 -11.33 -4.50 -7.00
CA VAL A 178 -9.97 -4.54 -7.53
C VAL A 178 -9.33 -5.90 -7.23
N GLU A 179 -9.45 -6.37 -5.99
CA GLU A 179 -8.83 -7.61 -5.55
C GLU A 179 -9.36 -8.83 -6.33
N GLN A 180 -10.67 -8.92 -6.52
CA GLN A 180 -11.28 -10.02 -7.29
C GLN A 180 -10.79 -10.06 -8.73
N ARG A 181 -10.66 -8.90 -9.38
CA ARG A 181 -10.16 -8.80 -10.78
C ARG A 181 -8.69 -9.16 -10.86
N LEU A 182 -7.89 -8.67 -9.92
CA LEU A 182 -6.47 -9.01 -9.83
C LEU A 182 -6.31 -10.51 -9.62
N ASP A 183 -7.04 -11.12 -8.68
CA ASP A 183 -6.96 -12.56 -8.40
C ASP A 183 -7.39 -13.41 -9.59
N ALA A 184 -8.49 -13.04 -10.27
CA ALA A 184 -8.91 -13.71 -11.50
C ALA A 184 -7.84 -13.64 -12.59
N THR A 185 -7.16 -12.49 -12.72
CA THR A 185 -6.07 -12.29 -13.68
C THR A 185 -4.81 -13.09 -13.30
N LEU A 186 -4.44 -13.09 -12.01
CA LEU A 186 -3.30 -13.85 -11.51
C LEU A 186 -3.50 -15.35 -11.70
N ALA A 187 -4.72 -15.86 -11.50
CA ALA A 187 -5.06 -17.25 -11.76
C ALA A 187 -4.82 -17.65 -13.22
N LYS A 188 -5.08 -16.76 -14.19
CA LYS A 188 -4.76 -17.00 -15.62
C LYS A 188 -3.26 -17.05 -15.90
N LEU A 189 -2.44 -16.59 -14.97
CA LEU A 189 -0.97 -16.58 -15.05
C LEU A 189 -0.32 -17.62 -14.14
N ASP A 190 -1.10 -18.51 -13.52
CA ASP A 190 -0.64 -19.44 -12.48
C ASP A 190 0.10 -18.76 -11.32
N LEU A 191 -0.42 -17.59 -10.94
CA LEU A 191 0.02 -16.80 -9.81
C LEU A 191 -1.12 -16.67 -8.80
N LYS A 192 -0.75 -16.45 -7.54
CA LYS A 192 -1.65 -15.93 -6.51
C LYS A 192 -0.92 -14.91 -5.67
N ARG A 193 -1.68 -14.03 -5.02
CA ARG A 193 -1.13 -13.21 -3.95
C ARG A 193 -0.74 -14.11 -2.79
N ARG A 194 0.36 -13.79 -2.11
CA ARG A 194 0.75 -14.42 -0.85
C ARG A 194 -0.25 -14.01 0.22
N ASP A 195 -0.78 -14.99 0.96
CA ASP A 195 -1.58 -14.73 2.15
C ASP A 195 -0.64 -14.23 3.26
N GLY A 196 -0.86 -13.01 3.75
CA GLY A 196 -0.12 -12.48 4.90
C GLY A 196 0.71 -11.22 4.63
N ARG A 197 0.48 -10.23 5.49
CA ARG A 197 1.23 -8.97 5.59
C ARG A 197 2.52 -9.19 6.36
N LEU A 198 3.42 -8.21 6.35
CA LEU A 198 4.47 -8.15 7.36
C LEU A 198 3.81 -7.85 8.71
N ALA A 199 3.53 -8.89 9.50
CA ALA A 199 2.80 -8.80 10.76
C ALA A 199 3.64 -9.43 11.89
N PRO A 200 4.64 -8.70 12.43
CA PRO A 200 5.51 -9.23 13.46
C PRO A 200 4.71 -9.66 14.70
N PRO A 201 4.84 -10.91 15.17
CA PRO A 201 4.01 -11.46 16.24
C PRO A 201 4.59 -11.13 17.63
N PHE A 202 4.76 -9.84 17.88
CA PHE A 202 5.12 -9.28 19.18
C PHE A 202 4.18 -8.13 19.54
N ARG A 203 4.32 -7.56 20.74
CA ARG A 203 3.73 -6.29 21.17
C ARG A 203 4.68 -5.56 22.12
N VAL A 204 4.70 -4.24 22.02
CA VAL A 204 5.35 -3.37 23.02
C VAL A 204 4.25 -2.62 23.78
N GLU A 205 4.21 -2.73 25.10
CA GLU A 205 3.16 -2.11 25.92
C GLU A 205 3.75 -1.56 27.23
N ARG A 206 3.42 -0.31 27.57
CA ARG A 206 3.73 0.26 28.88
C ARG A 206 2.76 -0.30 29.92
N THR A 207 3.29 -1.04 30.89
CA THR A 207 2.49 -1.65 31.96
C THR A 207 2.47 -0.81 33.24
N ASP A 208 3.46 0.07 33.41
CA ASP A 208 3.59 1.00 34.53
C ASP A 208 4.42 2.23 34.13
N GLU A 209 4.45 3.29 34.94
CA GLU A 209 5.25 4.49 34.72
C GLU A 209 6.72 4.16 34.44
N MET A 210 7.30 3.19 35.14
CA MET A 210 8.71 2.79 34.96
C MET A 210 8.85 1.36 34.42
N LYS A 211 7.83 0.83 33.74
CA LYS A 211 7.85 -0.56 33.24
C LYS A 211 7.19 -0.72 31.88
N VAL A 212 7.88 -1.39 30.96
CA VAL A 212 7.42 -1.77 29.62
C VAL A 212 7.55 -3.28 29.45
N SER A 213 6.52 -3.91 28.90
CA SER A 213 6.50 -5.34 28.57
C SER A 213 6.62 -5.51 27.04
N LEU A 214 7.55 -6.38 26.65
CA LEU A 214 7.75 -6.86 25.29
C LEU A 214 7.17 -8.28 25.22
N ARG A 215 5.96 -8.42 24.66
CA ARG A 215 5.24 -9.69 24.60
C ARG A 215 5.44 -10.38 23.27
N PHE A 216 5.69 -11.69 23.27
CA PHE A 216 5.97 -12.48 22.06
C PHE A 216 5.10 -13.73 21.94
N ASP A 217 4.76 -14.08 20.70
CA ASP A 217 4.14 -15.36 20.34
C ASP A 217 5.18 -16.49 20.31
N GLY A 218 5.51 -17.03 21.49
CA GLY A 218 6.51 -18.08 21.66
C GLY A 218 7.85 -17.80 20.97
N GLU A 219 8.50 -18.86 20.48
CA GLU A 219 9.77 -18.74 19.76
C GLU A 219 9.65 -17.97 18.45
N ARG A 220 8.50 -18.05 17.76
CA ARG A 220 8.27 -17.34 16.49
C ARG A 220 8.33 -15.84 16.71
N GLY A 221 7.68 -15.33 17.75
CA GLY A 221 7.72 -13.93 18.16
C GLY A 221 9.12 -13.49 18.55
N MET A 222 9.82 -14.29 19.35
CA MET A 222 11.17 -13.96 19.82
C MET A 222 12.18 -13.71 18.69
N ARG A 223 11.99 -14.30 17.50
CA ARG A 223 12.83 -14.00 16.33
C ARG A 223 12.75 -12.53 15.90
N TRP A 224 11.67 -11.83 16.24
CA TRP A 224 11.45 -10.41 15.98
C TRP A 224 11.91 -9.48 17.12
N LEU A 225 12.69 -9.98 18.08
CA LEU A 225 13.15 -9.21 19.25
C LEU A 225 13.88 -7.93 18.86
N ALA A 226 14.70 -7.94 17.80
CA ALA A 226 15.43 -6.74 17.37
C ALA A 226 14.48 -5.61 16.93
N MET A 227 13.44 -5.95 16.17
CA MET A 227 12.36 -5.00 15.83
C MET A 227 11.66 -4.49 17.10
N ALA A 228 11.28 -5.40 18.00
CA ALA A 228 10.51 -5.08 19.20
C ALA A 228 11.30 -4.16 20.16
N ALA A 229 12.57 -4.46 20.40
CA ALA A 229 13.48 -3.64 21.21
C ALA A 229 13.69 -2.26 20.58
N CYS A 230 13.87 -2.20 19.25
CA CYS A 230 13.97 -0.92 18.54
C CYS A 230 12.72 -0.07 18.71
N MET A 231 11.53 -0.67 18.52
CA MET A 231 10.26 0.03 18.72
C MET A 231 10.13 0.53 20.15
N ALA A 232 10.45 -0.30 21.15
CA ALA A 232 10.46 0.10 22.56
C ALA A 232 11.38 1.30 22.82
N CYS A 233 12.59 1.31 22.27
CA CYS A 233 13.49 2.46 22.41
C CYS A 233 12.86 3.73 21.82
N TRP A 234 12.37 3.66 20.58
CA TRP A 234 11.75 4.81 19.93
C TRP A 234 10.49 5.29 20.65
N THR A 235 9.71 4.39 21.25
CA THR A 235 8.47 4.77 21.93
C THR A 235 8.72 5.35 23.33
N TYR A 236 9.65 4.79 24.10
CA TYR A 236 9.75 5.06 25.54
C TYR A 236 11.06 5.71 26.01
N GLU A 237 12.11 5.74 25.18
CA GLU A 237 13.39 6.37 25.52
C GLU A 237 13.50 7.78 24.90
N ASP A 238 13.53 8.81 25.74
CA ASP A 238 13.66 10.21 25.31
C ASP A 238 14.94 10.45 24.48
N GLY A 239 16.02 9.72 24.81
CA GLY A 239 17.28 9.76 24.07
C GLY A 239 17.16 9.24 22.64
N CYS A 240 16.32 8.22 22.41
CA CYS A 240 16.02 7.71 21.07
C CYS A 240 15.16 8.73 20.30
N ARG A 241 14.08 9.24 20.91
CA ARG A 241 13.16 10.20 20.27
C ARG A 241 13.82 11.51 19.87
N SER A 242 14.63 12.10 20.75
CA SER A 242 15.28 13.39 20.50
C SER A 242 16.27 13.40 19.32
N ARG A 243 16.61 12.23 18.76
CA ARG A 243 17.50 12.10 17.58
C ARG A 243 16.81 12.43 16.26
N SER A 244 15.48 12.44 16.20
CA SER A 244 14.72 12.75 14.99
C SER A 244 13.81 13.95 15.18
N PRO A 245 13.87 14.96 14.28
CA PRO A 245 12.87 16.03 14.27
C PRO A 245 11.47 15.52 13.88
N GLU A 246 11.37 14.31 13.32
CA GLU A 246 10.11 13.64 12.96
C GLU A 246 9.58 12.76 14.10
N ALA A 247 10.16 12.82 15.31
CA ALA A 247 9.77 11.97 16.45
C ALA A 247 8.38 12.29 17.04
N ASP A 248 7.68 13.26 16.48
CA ASP A 248 6.26 13.55 16.76
C ASP A 248 5.38 13.38 15.51
N ASP A 249 5.94 12.94 14.37
CA ASP A 249 5.17 12.65 13.15
C ASP A 249 4.32 11.38 13.34
N PRO A 250 2.99 11.41 13.15
CA PRO A 250 2.15 10.22 13.27
C PRO A 250 2.59 8.99 12.43
N LEU A 251 3.41 9.19 11.39
CA LEU A 251 3.94 8.13 10.52
C LEU A 251 5.39 7.73 10.82
N HIS A 252 6.09 8.36 11.79
CA HIS A 252 7.46 8.07 12.26
C HIS A 252 8.36 7.28 11.28
N LEU A 253 8.58 7.80 10.07
CA LEU A 253 9.26 7.04 9.01
C LEU A 253 10.69 6.65 9.41
N ALA A 254 11.39 7.52 10.14
CA ALA A 254 12.73 7.23 10.67
C ALA A 254 12.75 6.02 11.61
N MET A 255 11.74 5.88 12.49
CA MET A 255 11.60 4.72 13.38
C MET A 255 11.40 3.45 12.56
N PHE A 256 10.47 3.43 11.58
CA PHE A 256 10.23 2.23 10.78
C PHE A 256 11.45 1.82 9.98
N ARG A 257 12.18 2.77 9.40
CA ARG A 257 13.45 2.51 8.72
C ARG A 257 14.46 1.87 9.68
N GLU A 258 14.67 2.48 10.85
CA GLU A 258 15.65 1.97 11.82
C GLU A 258 15.28 0.57 12.29
N CYS A 259 14.01 0.32 12.64
CA CYS A 259 13.60 -0.96 13.18
C CYS A 259 13.58 -2.08 12.14
N LEU A 260 13.13 -1.82 10.90
CA LEU A 260 13.18 -2.82 9.83
C LEU A 260 14.62 -3.20 9.45
N VAL A 261 15.52 -2.21 9.40
CA VAL A 261 16.96 -2.45 9.13
C VAL A 261 17.61 -3.21 10.29
N ASN A 262 17.27 -2.89 11.54
CA ASN A 262 17.74 -3.64 12.71
C ASN A 262 17.29 -5.11 12.68
N GLN A 263 16.02 -5.35 12.36
CA GLN A 263 15.52 -6.71 12.19
C GLN A 263 16.25 -7.42 11.05
N ALA A 264 16.40 -6.79 9.89
CA ALA A 264 17.11 -7.39 8.75
C ALA A 264 18.56 -7.74 9.09
N ALA A 265 19.27 -6.86 9.80
CA ALA A 265 20.64 -7.12 10.25
C ALA A 265 20.70 -8.33 11.21
N SER A 266 19.76 -8.41 12.16
CA SER A 266 19.65 -9.55 13.08
C SER A 266 19.38 -10.86 12.34
N VAL A 267 18.51 -10.82 11.33
CA VAL A 267 18.20 -11.97 10.47
C VAL A 267 19.40 -12.38 9.63
N ALA A 268 20.17 -11.42 9.08
CA ALA A 268 21.37 -11.71 8.29
C ALA A 268 22.43 -12.46 9.11
N ILE A 269 22.70 -12.00 10.34
CA ILE A 269 23.64 -12.67 11.26
C ILE A 269 23.16 -14.10 11.56
N ARG A 270 21.88 -14.27 11.93
CA ARG A 270 21.32 -15.60 12.19
C ARG A 270 21.33 -16.49 10.96
N ARG A 271 21.09 -15.96 9.76
CA ARG A 271 21.13 -16.72 8.50
C ARG A 271 22.52 -17.31 8.25
N ASP A 272 23.58 -16.58 8.61
CA ASP A 272 24.96 -17.02 8.41
C ASP A 272 25.41 -18.06 9.45
N GLU A 273 24.91 -17.96 10.69
CA GLU A 273 25.29 -18.85 11.80
C GLU A 273 24.36 -20.08 11.95
N HIS A 274 23.05 -19.87 11.83
CA HIS A 274 21.96 -20.81 12.14
C HIS A 274 20.76 -20.64 11.17
N PRO A 275 20.88 -21.05 9.89
CA PRO A 275 19.85 -20.83 8.87
C PRO A 275 18.45 -21.34 9.24
N GLU A 276 18.37 -22.45 9.97
CA GLU A 276 17.14 -23.08 10.46
C GLU A 276 16.35 -22.22 11.46
N ALA A 277 17.01 -21.25 12.08
CA ALA A 277 16.39 -20.34 13.05
C ALA A 277 15.62 -19.19 12.36
N VAL A 278 15.79 -18.98 11.05
CA VAL A 278 15.15 -17.89 10.31
C VAL A 278 13.74 -18.29 9.86
N GLY A 279 12.72 -17.51 10.25
CA GLY A 279 11.36 -17.70 9.77
C GLY A 279 11.14 -17.23 8.33
N GLU A 280 10.06 -17.70 7.69
CA GLU A 280 9.72 -17.31 6.32
C GLU A 280 9.49 -15.80 6.16
N ASP A 281 8.75 -15.19 7.10
CA ASP A 281 8.45 -13.76 7.07
C ASP A 281 9.72 -12.90 7.23
N GLU A 282 10.65 -13.35 8.07
CA GLU A 282 11.95 -12.69 8.29
C GLU A 282 12.84 -12.82 7.06
N ALA A 283 12.90 -14.02 6.45
CA ALA A 283 13.64 -14.24 5.22
C ALA A 283 13.10 -13.36 4.08
N ARG A 284 11.77 -13.25 3.94
CA ARG A 284 11.14 -12.37 2.97
C ARG A 284 11.49 -10.90 3.24
N LEU A 285 11.43 -10.46 4.50
CA LEU A 285 11.80 -9.09 4.87
C LEU A 285 13.25 -8.78 4.46
N LEU A 286 14.18 -9.64 4.85
CA LEU A 286 15.60 -9.48 4.52
C LEU A 286 15.82 -9.42 3.01
N ALA A 287 15.27 -10.38 2.25
CA ALA A 287 15.39 -10.40 0.80
C ALA A 287 14.79 -9.15 0.13
N SER A 288 13.66 -8.65 0.63
CA SER A 288 13.01 -7.46 0.10
C SER A 288 13.86 -6.19 0.34
N ILE A 289 14.54 -6.11 1.49
CA ILE A 289 15.45 -5.00 1.78
C ILE A 289 16.75 -5.11 0.96
N GLU A 290 17.33 -6.31 0.83
CA GLU A 290 18.49 -6.57 -0.03
C GLU A 290 18.19 -6.20 -1.50
N ASP A 291 16.95 -6.39 -1.95
CA ASP A 291 16.46 -5.99 -3.27
C ASP A 291 16.12 -4.49 -3.40
N GLY A 292 16.30 -3.69 -2.34
CA GLY A 292 16.14 -2.24 -2.35
C GLY A 292 14.72 -1.74 -2.07
N PHE A 293 13.82 -2.57 -1.56
CA PHE A 293 12.41 -2.22 -1.36
C PHE A 293 12.06 -1.68 0.04
N LEU A 294 13.03 -1.23 0.84
CA LEU A 294 12.77 -0.73 2.20
C LEU A 294 11.62 0.30 2.26
N GLU A 295 11.67 1.32 1.40
CA GLU A 295 10.61 2.35 1.34
C GLU A 295 9.27 1.79 0.86
N ALA A 296 9.29 0.90 -0.13
CA ALA A 296 8.08 0.27 -0.64
C ALA A 296 7.40 -0.59 0.45
N ILE A 297 8.17 -1.31 1.27
CA ILE A 297 7.66 -2.06 2.42
C ILE A 297 6.99 -1.11 3.41
N ILE A 298 7.65 0.00 3.78
CA ILE A 298 7.10 0.98 4.72
C ILE A 298 5.79 1.57 4.15
N PHE A 299 5.81 2.09 2.92
CA PHE A 299 4.61 2.69 2.35
C PHE A 299 3.49 1.69 2.11
N TRP A 300 3.79 0.45 1.74
CA TRP A 300 2.77 -0.53 1.41
C TRP A 300 2.24 -1.30 2.63
N GLU A 301 3.14 -1.92 3.39
CA GLU A 301 2.79 -2.81 4.50
C GLU A 301 2.45 -2.03 5.77
N VAL A 302 3.06 -0.86 5.98
CA VAL A 302 2.90 -0.06 7.21
C VAL A 302 1.91 1.08 7.02
N VAL A 303 2.27 2.05 6.18
CA VAL A 303 1.51 3.31 6.05
C VAL A 303 0.23 3.12 5.25
N GLY A 304 0.32 2.45 4.10
CA GLY A 304 -0.79 2.28 3.18
C GLY A 304 -1.95 1.55 3.83
N GLU A 305 -1.68 0.67 4.81
CA GLU A 305 -2.69 -0.01 5.64
C GLU A 305 -3.65 0.95 6.33
N THR A 306 -3.08 1.90 7.05
CA THR A 306 -3.80 2.78 7.97
C THR A 306 -4.20 4.10 7.31
N ALA A 307 -3.44 4.52 6.30
CA ALA A 307 -3.59 5.78 5.58
C ALA A 307 -3.53 5.57 4.04
N PRO A 308 -4.53 4.94 3.41
CA PRO A 308 -4.49 4.61 1.98
C PRO A 308 -4.35 5.84 1.06
N LEU A 309 -4.83 7.01 1.49
CA LEU A 309 -4.70 8.26 0.73
C LEU A 309 -3.25 8.73 0.57
N VAL A 310 -2.34 8.33 1.47
CA VAL A 310 -0.91 8.66 1.34
C VAL A 310 -0.35 8.11 0.03
N ILE A 311 -0.81 6.94 -0.42
CA ILE A 311 -0.33 6.32 -1.67
C ILE A 311 -0.57 7.23 -2.88
N TYR A 312 -1.71 7.93 -2.94
CA TYR A 312 -2.02 8.88 -4.01
C TYR A 312 -1.07 10.08 -4.02
N LEU A 313 -0.55 10.47 -2.85
CA LEU A 313 0.37 11.59 -2.70
C LEU A 313 1.82 11.22 -3.04
N LEU A 314 2.16 9.93 -3.09
CA LEU A 314 3.53 9.49 -3.40
C LEU A 314 3.91 9.80 -4.85
N PRO A 315 5.17 10.15 -5.14
CA PRO A 315 5.70 10.23 -6.50
C PRO A 315 5.39 8.98 -7.33
N GLU A 316 5.16 9.13 -8.64
CA GLU A 316 4.83 7.99 -9.50
C GLU A 316 5.93 6.91 -9.49
N ALA A 317 7.19 7.31 -9.39
CA ALA A 317 8.31 6.38 -9.23
C ALA A 317 8.20 5.53 -7.96
N VAL A 318 7.79 6.14 -6.84
CA VAL A 318 7.61 5.42 -5.57
C VAL A 318 6.39 4.49 -5.63
N GLN A 319 5.29 4.91 -6.27
CA GLN A 319 4.16 4.02 -6.51
C GLN A 319 4.56 2.82 -7.40
N ALA A 320 5.39 3.06 -8.41
CA ALA A 320 5.93 1.99 -9.26
C ALA A 320 6.85 1.04 -8.46
N ASP A 321 7.62 1.54 -7.51
CA ASP A 321 8.44 0.71 -6.60
C ASP A 321 7.57 -0.20 -5.73
N ILE A 322 6.44 0.29 -5.25
CA ILE A 322 5.46 -0.54 -4.53
C ILE A 322 4.92 -1.65 -5.43
N VAL A 323 4.56 -1.33 -6.70
CA VAL A 323 4.13 -2.37 -7.66
C VAL A 323 5.22 -3.42 -7.84
N ARG A 324 6.48 -3.00 -8.05
CA ARG A 324 7.62 -3.93 -8.21
C ARG A 324 7.86 -4.80 -6.98
N TYR A 325 7.75 -4.22 -5.78
CA TYR A 325 7.82 -4.95 -4.53
C TYR A 325 6.73 -6.03 -4.44
N ILE A 326 5.47 -5.67 -4.73
CA ILE A 326 4.34 -6.62 -4.72
C ILE A 326 4.60 -7.76 -5.71
N GLU A 327 4.97 -7.42 -6.95
CA GLU A 327 5.24 -8.43 -7.98
C GLU A 327 6.33 -9.42 -7.60
N ARG A 328 7.39 -8.93 -6.96
CA ARG A 328 8.58 -9.72 -6.66
C ARG A 328 8.45 -10.54 -5.38
N HIS A 329 7.83 -9.99 -4.33
CA HIS A 329 7.85 -10.59 -2.99
C HIS A 329 6.48 -11.02 -2.48
N LEU A 330 5.39 -10.52 -3.07
CA LEU A 330 4.02 -10.81 -2.62
C LEU A 330 3.19 -11.58 -3.63
N LEU A 331 3.70 -11.88 -4.83
CA LEU A 331 3.10 -12.83 -5.75
C LEU A 331 3.88 -14.16 -5.69
N VAL A 332 3.16 -15.27 -5.68
CA VAL A 332 3.75 -16.62 -5.65
C VAL A 332 3.12 -17.48 -6.73
N SER A 333 3.89 -18.43 -7.28
CA SER A 333 3.37 -19.37 -8.27
C SER A 333 2.43 -20.38 -7.63
N THR A 334 1.35 -20.72 -8.34
CA THR A 334 0.44 -21.81 -7.97
C THR A 334 0.89 -23.17 -8.51
N ARG A 335 1.93 -23.22 -9.36
CA ARG A 335 2.43 -24.48 -9.97
C ARG A 335 3.30 -25.33 -9.03
N LEU A 336 3.59 -24.85 -7.82
CA LEU A 336 4.55 -25.44 -6.89
C LEU A 336 3.97 -25.70 -5.48
N ILE A 337 2.64 -25.84 -5.37
CA ILE A 337 1.98 -26.27 -4.11
C ILE A 337 1.43 -27.68 -4.29
#